data_AF-M9ZZ41-F1
#
_entry.id   AF-M9ZZ41-F1
#
_cell.length_a   1.000
_cell.length_b   1.000
_cell.length_c   1.000
_cell.angle_alpha   90.00
_cell.angle_beta   90.00
_cell.angle_gamma   90.00
#
_symmetry.space_group_name_H-M   'P 1'
#
loop_
_entity.id
_entity.type
_entity.pdbx_description
1 polymer ?
#
loop_
_entity_poly.entity_id
_entity_poly.type
_entity_poly.pdbx_seq_one_letter_code
_entity_poly.pdbx_strand_id
1 'polypeptide(L)'
;ACPCALGLATPMSIMVGIGRGAKEGVLIKNAEVLETLEKVDTVVVDKTGTLTEGRPRLTECISAGPVAEEDLLRFAASVEQNSEHPLAHAIVVGAKDRKLSIPTVDQFNSVTGGGVYGTVEGKTILIGKRALLAEKNVQNIAALDSRADELQRQGRTVMFVAVDQQFAGLVAVSDPIKESTAEAVKSLHDLGLRIIMLTGDNEKTAKTVADKLGIDEFHAGVQPEDKHERIKALKAEGRKVAMAGDGINDA
;
A
#
# COMPACT_ATOMS: atom_id res chain seq x y z
N ALA A 1 10.67 -33.27 44.33
CA ALA A 1 10.59 -34.20 43.19
C ALA A 1 11.20 -33.52 41.96
N CYS A 2 12.09 -34.17 41.22
CA CYS A 2 12.70 -33.60 40.01
C CYS A 2 11.81 -33.92 38.81
N PRO A 3 11.28 -32.93 38.07
CA PRO A 3 10.28 -33.20 37.04
C PRO A 3 10.96 -33.65 35.74
N CYS A 4 11.20 -34.96 35.62
CA CYS A 4 11.90 -35.56 34.47
C CYS A 4 11.25 -35.27 33.10
N ALA A 5 9.94 -34.97 33.06
CA ALA A 5 9.20 -34.69 31.82
C ALA A 5 9.15 -33.19 31.45
N LEU A 6 9.52 -32.28 32.36
CA LEU A 6 9.36 -30.83 32.13
C LEU A 6 10.27 -30.32 31.01
N GLY A 7 11.47 -30.90 30.86
CA GLY A 7 12.42 -30.52 29.81
C GLY A 7 12.01 -30.94 28.39
N LEU A 8 11.02 -31.84 28.24
CA LEU A 8 10.57 -32.34 26.94
C LEU A 8 9.20 -31.79 26.51
N ALA A 9 8.36 -31.39 27.47
CA ALA A 9 6.99 -30.93 27.19
C ALA A 9 6.95 -29.70 26.25
N THR A 10 7.77 -28.69 26.54
CA THR A 10 7.81 -27.45 25.74
C THR A 10 8.37 -27.67 24.33
N PRO A 11 9.56 -28.31 24.14
CA PRO A 11 10.08 -28.58 22.79
C PRO A 11 9.14 -29.43 21.92
N MET A 12 8.47 -30.44 22.50
CA MET A 12 7.51 -31.26 21.75
C MET A 12 6.30 -30.45 21.30
N SER A 13 5.73 -29.62 22.18
CA SER A 13 4.58 -28.77 21.86
C SER A 13 4.92 -27.76 20.77
N ILE A 14 6.11 -27.15 20.85
CA ILE A 14 6.63 -26.23 19.82
C ILE A 14 6.80 -26.96 18.49
N MET A 15 7.46 -28.13 18.47
CA MET A 15 7.72 -28.87 17.23
C MET A 15 6.42 -29.27 16.53
N VAL A 16 5.43 -29.75 17.29
CA VAL A 16 4.10 -30.07 16.75
C VAL A 16 3.38 -28.80 16.27
N GLY A 17 3.46 -27.70 17.02
CA GLY A 17 2.86 -26.41 16.66
C GLY A 17 3.42 -25.85 15.34
N ILE A 18 4.74 -25.83 15.19
CA ILE A 18 5.42 -25.42 13.95
C ILE A 18 5.03 -26.36 12.80
N GLY A 19 5.02 -27.68 13.03
CA GLY A 19 4.63 -28.66 12.02
C GLY A 19 3.17 -28.51 11.56
N ARG A 20 2.26 -28.14 12.48
CA ARG A 20 0.87 -27.84 12.15
C ARG A 20 0.75 -26.53 11.37
N GLY A 21 1.42 -25.46 11.82
CA GLY A 21 1.45 -24.18 11.12
C GLY A 21 1.91 -24.33 9.67
N ALA A 22 2.99 -25.09 9.44
CA ALA A 22 3.54 -25.32 8.09
C ALA A 22 2.54 -26.02 7.16
N LYS A 23 1.72 -26.95 7.67
CA LYS A 23 0.66 -27.61 6.88
C LYS A 23 -0.45 -26.65 6.46
N GLU A 24 -0.69 -25.61 7.25
CA GLU A 24 -1.65 -24.53 6.97
C GLU A 24 -0.99 -23.34 6.23
N GLY A 25 0.26 -23.50 5.76
CA GLY A 25 0.98 -22.45 5.03
C GLY A 25 1.58 -21.35 5.91
N VAL A 26 1.60 -21.52 7.24
CA VAL A 26 2.19 -20.57 8.20
C VAL A 26 3.60 -21.02 8.59
N LEU A 27 4.61 -20.30 8.10
CA LEU A 27 6.01 -20.57 8.41
C LEU A 27 6.47 -19.77 9.63
N ILE A 28 6.75 -20.47 10.73
CA ILE A 28 7.20 -19.87 12.00
C ILE A 28 8.72 -19.97 12.10
N LYS A 29 9.41 -18.83 12.17
CA LYS A 29 10.89 -18.76 12.16
C LYS A 29 11.54 -19.34 13.41
N ASN A 30 10.97 -19.11 14.59
CA ASN A 30 11.48 -19.63 15.85
C ASN A 30 10.35 -19.83 16.88
N ALA A 31 10.64 -20.58 17.94
CA ALA A 31 9.66 -20.96 18.97
C ALA A 31 9.06 -19.77 19.73
N GLU A 32 9.88 -18.74 19.99
CA GLU A 32 9.51 -17.55 20.77
C GLU A 32 8.35 -16.77 20.12
N VAL A 33 8.21 -16.84 18.79
CA VAL A 33 7.09 -16.22 18.07
C VAL A 33 5.75 -16.82 18.50
N LEU A 34 5.65 -18.14 18.73
CA LEU A 34 4.40 -18.77 19.17
C LEU A 34 3.98 -18.25 20.55
N GLU A 35 4.94 -18.14 21.47
CA GLU A 35 4.69 -17.62 22.83
C GLU A 35 4.39 -16.12 22.83
N THR A 36 4.93 -15.38 21.86
CA THR A 36 4.69 -13.93 21.75
C THR A 36 3.35 -13.64 21.11
N LEU A 37 2.96 -14.40 20.07
CA LEU A 37 1.69 -14.23 19.36
C LEU A 37 0.48 -14.45 20.27
N GLU A 38 0.57 -15.37 21.24
CA GLU A 38 -0.48 -15.59 22.25
C GLU A 38 -0.80 -14.33 23.07
N LYS A 39 0.19 -13.46 23.26
CA LYS A 39 0.06 -12.24 24.07
C LYS A 39 -0.38 -11.03 23.26
N VAL A 40 -0.45 -11.14 21.93
CA VAL A 40 -0.80 -10.02 21.05
C VAL A 40 -2.23 -9.58 21.33
N ASP A 41 -2.42 -8.27 21.46
CA ASP A 41 -3.73 -7.63 21.65
C ASP A 41 -4.10 -6.70 20.48
N THR A 42 -3.10 -6.32 19.66
CA THR A 42 -3.25 -5.37 18.56
C THR A 42 -2.53 -5.89 17.33
N VAL A 43 -3.24 -5.96 16.20
CA VAL A 43 -2.69 -6.29 14.89
C VAL A 43 -2.65 -5.03 14.04
N VAL A 44 -1.45 -4.61 13.68
CA VAL A 44 -1.23 -3.55 12.69
C VAL A 44 -1.10 -4.23 11.33
N VAL A 45 -1.80 -3.72 10.32
CA VAL A 45 -1.80 -4.28 8.97
C VAL A 45 -1.42 -3.21 7.95
N ASP A 46 -0.54 -3.53 7.01
CA ASP A 46 -0.45 -2.74 5.77
C ASP A 46 -1.68 -3.00 4.89
N LYS A 47 -2.00 -2.05 4.01
CA LYS A 47 -3.11 -2.24 3.08
C LYS A 47 -2.68 -3.05 1.85
N THR A 48 -1.64 -2.61 1.14
CA THR A 48 -1.31 -3.11 -0.20
C THR A 48 -0.64 -4.48 -0.08
N GLY A 49 -1.14 -5.49 -0.80
CA GLY A 49 -0.56 -6.85 -0.77
C GLY A 49 -0.88 -7.66 0.50
N THR A 50 -1.31 -7.00 1.58
CA THR A 50 -1.77 -7.66 2.82
C THR A 50 -3.28 -7.80 2.82
N LEU A 51 -4.03 -6.71 2.93
CA LEU A 51 -5.51 -6.72 2.85
C LEU A 51 -6.02 -6.86 1.42
N THR A 52 -5.22 -6.38 0.45
CA THR A 52 -5.50 -6.43 -0.98
C THR A 52 -4.64 -7.47 -1.69
N GLU A 53 -4.97 -7.79 -2.94
CA GLU A 53 -4.27 -8.78 -3.76
C GLU A 53 -2.79 -8.45 -4.01
N GLY A 54 -2.38 -7.18 -3.84
CA GLY A 54 -1.02 -6.72 -4.14
C GLY A 54 -0.76 -6.65 -5.64
N ARG A 55 -1.83 -6.63 -6.45
CA ARG A 55 -1.79 -6.63 -7.90
C ARG A 55 -2.66 -5.48 -8.42
N PRO A 56 -2.25 -4.22 -8.15
CA PRO A 56 -3.00 -3.07 -8.61
C PRO A 56 -3.15 -3.10 -10.13
N ARG A 57 -4.30 -2.64 -10.62
CA ARG A 57 -4.59 -2.47 -12.05
C ARG A 57 -4.99 -1.04 -12.34
N LEU A 58 -4.54 -0.52 -13.49
CA LEU A 58 -5.02 0.74 -14.02
C LEU A 58 -6.53 0.64 -14.28
N THR A 59 -7.28 1.55 -13.68
CA THR A 59 -8.74 1.61 -13.86
C THR A 59 -9.15 2.78 -14.73
N GLU A 60 -8.56 3.95 -14.52
CA GLU A 60 -8.91 5.16 -15.25
C GLU A 60 -7.67 6.03 -15.48
N CYS A 61 -7.67 6.73 -16.60
CA CYS A 61 -6.77 7.82 -16.93
C CYS A 61 -7.66 8.99 -17.36
N ILE A 62 -7.49 10.17 -16.80
CA ILE A 62 -8.39 11.30 -17.02
C ILE A 62 -7.55 12.54 -17.29
N SER A 63 -7.67 13.09 -18.49
CA SER A 63 -7.02 14.36 -18.82
C SER A 63 -7.79 15.58 -18.29
N ALA A 64 -7.06 16.59 -17.84
CA ALA A 64 -7.59 17.86 -17.33
C ALA A 64 -7.39 19.04 -18.30
N GLY A 65 -6.75 18.84 -19.45
CA GLY A 65 -6.27 19.95 -20.28
C GLY A 65 -5.99 19.56 -21.74
N PRO A 66 -5.02 20.20 -22.40
CA PRO A 66 -4.75 19.98 -23.83
C PRO A 66 -4.04 18.66 -24.12
N VAL A 67 -3.49 17.99 -23.11
CA VAL A 67 -2.82 16.70 -23.26
C VAL A 67 -3.88 15.64 -23.48
N ALA A 68 -3.79 14.84 -24.54
CA ALA A 68 -4.72 13.75 -24.77
C ALA A 68 -4.58 12.67 -23.67
N GLU A 69 -5.65 11.92 -23.39
CA GLU A 69 -5.61 10.85 -22.38
C GLU A 69 -4.53 9.80 -22.69
N GLU A 70 -4.34 9.46 -23.97
CA GLU A 70 -3.31 8.54 -24.43
C GLU A 70 -1.90 9.09 -24.16
N ASP A 71 -1.66 10.37 -24.45
CA ASP A 71 -0.37 11.02 -24.17
C ASP A 71 -0.11 11.12 -22.67
N LEU A 72 -1.14 11.44 -21.87
CA LEU A 72 -1.04 11.48 -20.41
C LEU A 72 -0.58 10.12 -19.87
N LEU A 73 -1.22 9.04 -20.32
CA LEU A 73 -0.88 7.69 -19.88
C LEU A 73 0.50 7.26 -20.40
N ARG A 74 0.86 7.65 -21.62
CA ARG A 74 2.16 7.37 -22.24
C ARG A 74 3.30 8.03 -21.48
N PHE A 75 3.16 9.32 -21.13
CA PHE A 75 4.11 10.04 -20.30
C PHE A 75 4.16 9.45 -18.89
N ALA A 76 3.00 9.12 -18.31
CA ALA A 76 2.95 8.52 -16.99
C ALA A 76 3.73 7.20 -16.93
N ALA A 77 3.44 6.30 -17.88
CA ALA A 77 4.12 5.01 -18.00
C ALA A 77 5.62 5.15 -18.29
N SER A 78 6.03 6.19 -19.04
CA SER A 78 7.44 6.43 -19.36
C SER A 78 8.27 6.73 -18.11
N VAL A 79 7.76 7.55 -17.19
CA VAL A 79 8.48 7.83 -15.93
C VAL A 79 8.39 6.63 -14.99
N GLU A 80 7.21 6.02 -14.88
CA GLU A 80 6.95 4.90 -13.97
C GLU A 80 7.68 3.60 -14.35
N GLN A 81 8.16 3.45 -15.58
CA GLN A 81 8.91 2.24 -15.99
C GLN A 81 10.20 2.00 -15.19
N ASN A 82 10.75 3.06 -14.59
CA ASN A 82 11.96 3.00 -13.76
C ASN A 82 11.65 2.92 -12.25
N SER A 83 10.38 2.83 -11.87
CA SER A 83 9.92 2.68 -10.49
C SER A 83 9.60 1.22 -10.19
N GLU A 84 10.06 0.73 -9.04
CA GLU A 84 9.77 -0.64 -8.57
C GLU A 84 8.41 -0.74 -7.85
N HIS A 85 7.67 0.37 -7.74
CA HIS A 85 6.43 0.41 -6.99
C HIS A 85 5.31 -0.39 -7.70
N PRO A 86 4.49 -1.19 -6.99
CA PRO A 86 3.39 -1.95 -7.62
C PRO A 86 2.42 -1.08 -8.42
N LEU A 87 2.13 0.13 -7.95
CA LEU A 87 1.28 1.11 -8.69
C LEU A 87 1.92 1.56 -10.02
N ALA A 88 3.24 1.72 -10.05
CA ALA A 88 4.00 2.07 -11.25
C ALA A 88 3.84 0.97 -12.31
N HIS A 89 4.02 -0.28 -11.88
CA HIS A 89 3.80 -1.44 -12.73
C HIS A 89 2.38 -1.48 -13.31
N ALA A 90 1.35 -1.17 -12.51
CA ALA A 90 -0.03 -1.11 -12.98
C ALA A 90 -0.25 -0.08 -14.10
N ILE A 91 0.42 1.08 -14.02
CA ILE A 91 0.35 2.13 -15.05
C ILE A 91 1.05 1.66 -16.33
N VAL A 92 2.25 1.10 -16.20
CA VAL A 92 3.04 0.61 -17.34
C VAL A 92 2.31 -0.52 -18.08
N VAL A 93 1.73 -1.47 -17.34
CA VAL A 93 0.89 -2.54 -17.92
C VAL A 93 -0.33 -1.94 -18.60
N GLY A 94 -1.03 -1.01 -17.95
CA GLY A 94 -2.19 -0.34 -18.55
C GLY A 94 -1.89 0.40 -19.85
N ALA A 95 -0.72 1.02 -19.98
CA ALA A 95 -0.26 1.65 -21.22
C ALA A 95 0.04 0.60 -22.31
N LYS A 96 0.69 -0.52 -21.95
CA LYS A 96 0.99 -1.63 -22.87
C LYS A 96 -0.27 -2.33 -23.37
N ASP A 97 -1.26 -2.54 -22.52
CA ASP A 97 -2.54 -3.16 -22.88
C ASP A 97 -3.31 -2.30 -23.89
N ARG A 98 -3.18 -0.97 -23.78
CA ARG A 98 -3.69 0.00 -24.75
C ARG A 98 -2.80 0.16 -26.00
N LYS A 99 -1.72 -0.63 -26.12
CA LYS A 99 -0.77 -0.64 -27.24
C LYS A 99 -0.10 0.72 -27.48
N LEU A 100 0.10 1.50 -26.42
CA LEU A 100 0.80 2.78 -26.51
C LEU A 100 2.31 2.56 -26.60
N SER A 101 2.98 3.37 -27.43
CA SER A 101 4.44 3.40 -27.49
C SER A 101 4.98 4.16 -26.29
N ILE A 102 5.68 3.48 -25.37
CA ILE A 102 6.23 4.10 -24.15
C ILE A 102 7.64 4.63 -24.46
N PRO A 103 7.86 5.95 -24.48
CA PRO A 103 9.19 6.52 -24.69
C PRO A 103 10.12 6.25 -23.50
N THR A 104 11.42 6.41 -23.71
CA THR A 104 12.42 6.37 -22.62
C THR A 104 12.34 7.65 -21.80
N VAL A 105 12.56 7.53 -20.48
CA VAL A 105 12.66 8.68 -19.58
C VAL A 105 14.12 9.04 -19.34
N ASP A 106 14.43 10.32 -19.43
CA ASP A 106 15.70 10.92 -19.05
C ASP A 106 15.59 11.57 -17.67
N GLN A 107 16.72 11.68 -16.95
CA GLN A 107 16.79 12.39 -15.66
C GLN A 107 15.75 11.92 -14.63
N PHE A 108 15.46 10.62 -14.62
CA PHE A 108 14.55 10.01 -13.65
C PHE A 108 14.99 10.28 -12.21
N ASN A 109 14.04 10.66 -11.38
CA ASN A 109 14.20 10.84 -9.94
C ASN A 109 12.96 10.32 -9.21
N SER A 110 13.17 9.84 -7.99
CA SER A 110 12.12 9.35 -7.10
C SER A 110 12.16 10.09 -5.77
N VAL A 111 10.98 10.45 -5.26
CA VAL A 111 10.77 11.04 -3.94
C VAL A 111 10.04 10.01 -3.10
N THR A 112 10.73 9.45 -2.10
CA THR A 112 10.17 8.44 -1.19
C THR A 112 8.84 8.91 -0.60
N GLY A 113 7.79 8.12 -0.78
CA GLY A 113 6.44 8.44 -0.29
C GLY A 113 5.71 9.58 -1.01
N GLY A 114 6.36 10.27 -1.97
CA GLY A 114 5.82 11.44 -2.69
C GLY A 114 5.43 11.16 -4.14
N GLY A 115 6.28 10.47 -4.89
CA GLY A 115 6.09 10.19 -6.33
C GLY A 115 7.40 10.17 -7.12
N VAL A 116 7.30 10.26 -8.45
CA VAL A 116 8.43 10.20 -9.40
C VAL A 116 8.37 11.32 -10.42
N TYR A 117 9.52 11.69 -10.99
CA TYR A 117 9.58 12.67 -12.06
C TYR A 117 10.76 12.44 -13.00
N GLY A 118 10.67 12.98 -14.20
CA GLY A 118 11.72 12.88 -15.21
C GLY A 118 11.37 13.68 -16.47
N THR A 119 12.23 13.58 -17.47
CA THR A 119 12.05 14.24 -18.75
C THR A 119 11.70 13.21 -19.82
N VAL A 120 10.64 13.44 -20.57
CA VAL A 120 10.14 12.56 -21.62
C VAL A 120 9.89 13.40 -22.86
N GLU A 121 10.58 13.10 -23.97
CA GLU A 121 10.45 13.86 -25.23
C GLU A 121 10.66 15.38 -25.05
N GLY A 122 11.59 15.75 -24.16
CA GLY A 122 11.88 17.16 -23.84
C GLY A 122 10.87 17.83 -22.91
N LYS A 123 9.88 17.10 -22.39
CA LYS A 123 8.87 17.59 -21.44
C LYS A 123 9.16 17.12 -20.03
N THR A 124 8.98 17.99 -19.04
CA THR A 124 9.11 17.59 -17.63
C THR A 124 7.82 16.97 -17.16
N ILE A 125 7.88 15.69 -16.76
CA ILE A 125 6.74 14.90 -16.29
C ILE A 125 6.89 14.68 -14.78
N LEU A 126 5.82 14.93 -14.04
CA LEU A 126 5.74 14.70 -12.60
C LEU A 126 4.54 13.81 -12.30
N ILE A 127 4.70 12.76 -11.49
CA ILE A 127 3.63 11.84 -11.11
C ILE A 127 3.71 11.61 -9.61
N GLY A 128 2.59 11.73 -8.91
CA GLY A 128 2.58 11.39 -7.49
C GLY A 128 1.37 11.90 -6.73
N LYS A 129 1.58 12.11 -5.43
CA LYS A 129 0.57 12.70 -4.53
C LYS A 129 0.39 14.18 -4.83
N ARG A 130 -0.79 14.71 -4.50
CA ARG A 130 -1.11 16.15 -4.60
C ARG A 130 -0.05 17.04 -3.94
N ALA A 131 0.46 16.62 -2.77
CA ALA A 131 1.46 17.37 -2.01
C ALA A 131 2.77 17.59 -2.80
N LEU A 132 3.24 16.56 -3.52
CA LEU A 132 4.45 16.65 -4.35
C LEU A 132 4.26 17.67 -5.48
N LEU A 133 3.11 17.65 -6.16
CA LEU A 133 2.83 18.61 -7.23
C LEU A 133 2.75 20.05 -6.70
N ALA A 134 2.15 20.24 -5.52
CA ALA A 134 2.08 21.54 -4.88
C ALA A 134 3.48 22.05 -4.48
N GLU A 135 4.35 21.20 -3.93
CA GLU A 135 5.74 21.51 -3.59
C GLU A 135 6.54 21.93 -4.84
N LYS A 136 6.31 21.26 -5.97
CA LYS A 136 6.91 21.60 -7.27
C LYS A 136 6.22 22.75 -8.00
N ASN A 137 5.35 23.50 -7.32
CA ASN A 137 4.64 24.68 -7.85
C ASN A 137 3.83 24.42 -9.14
N VAL A 138 3.30 23.21 -9.30
CA VAL A 138 2.43 22.86 -10.43
C VAL A 138 1.16 23.70 -10.38
N GLN A 139 0.78 24.26 -11.53
CA GLN A 139 -0.40 25.10 -11.67
C GLN A 139 -1.66 24.26 -11.92
N ASN A 140 -2.83 24.80 -11.56
CA ASN A 140 -4.16 24.24 -11.87
C ASN A 140 -4.45 22.82 -11.33
N ILE A 141 -3.81 22.42 -10.23
CA ILE A 141 -3.99 21.08 -9.61
C ILE A 141 -5.46 20.81 -9.23
N ALA A 142 -6.24 21.85 -8.95
CA ALA A 142 -7.63 21.73 -8.49
C ALA A 142 -8.65 21.33 -9.58
N ALA A 143 -8.25 21.28 -10.86
CA ALA A 143 -9.17 21.13 -11.99
C ALA A 143 -10.01 19.84 -11.94
N LEU A 144 -9.48 18.76 -11.37
CA LEU A 144 -10.16 17.46 -11.28
C LEU A 144 -10.44 17.02 -9.82
N ASP A 145 -10.50 17.95 -8.87
CA ASP A 145 -10.67 17.62 -7.44
C ASP A 145 -11.94 16.80 -7.17
N SER A 146 -13.06 17.18 -7.79
CA SER A 146 -14.31 16.43 -7.63
C SER A 146 -14.19 14.99 -8.15
N ARG A 147 -13.46 14.78 -9.25
CA ARG A 147 -13.27 13.46 -9.84
C ARG A 147 -12.28 12.63 -9.04
N ALA A 148 -11.18 13.22 -8.58
CA ALA A 148 -10.25 12.57 -7.66
C ALA A 148 -10.98 12.10 -6.40
N ASP A 149 -11.79 12.98 -5.80
CA ASP A 149 -12.57 12.67 -4.61
C ASP A 149 -13.54 11.49 -4.80
N GLU A 150 -14.24 11.46 -5.94
CA GLU A 150 -15.15 10.37 -6.27
C GLU A 150 -14.41 9.04 -6.38
N LEU A 151 -13.28 9.00 -7.12
CA LEU A 151 -12.48 7.80 -7.30
C LEU A 151 -11.88 7.30 -5.97
N GLN A 152 -11.44 8.21 -5.12
CA GLN A 152 -10.90 7.87 -3.80
C GLN A 152 -11.98 7.28 -2.88
N ARG A 153 -13.22 7.82 -2.91
CA ARG A 153 -14.37 7.24 -2.20
C ARG A 153 -14.80 5.87 -2.73
N GLN A 154 -14.41 5.53 -3.96
CA GLN A 154 -14.58 4.18 -4.49
C GLN A 154 -13.48 3.22 -4.02
N GLY A 155 -12.51 3.68 -3.24
CA GLY A 155 -11.38 2.90 -2.75
C GLY A 155 -10.21 2.81 -3.73
N ARG A 156 -10.15 3.70 -4.73
CA ARG A 156 -9.05 3.73 -5.70
C ARG A 156 -7.91 4.62 -5.22
N THR A 157 -6.68 4.26 -5.58
CA THR A 157 -5.51 5.11 -5.38
C THR A 157 -5.40 6.04 -6.59
N VAL A 158 -5.39 7.35 -6.35
CA VAL A 158 -5.34 8.38 -7.39
C VAL A 158 -4.00 9.09 -7.35
N MET A 159 -3.30 9.07 -8.48
CA MET A 159 -2.05 9.80 -8.72
C MET A 159 -2.32 10.99 -9.64
N PHE A 160 -1.67 12.10 -9.34
CA PHE A 160 -1.76 13.33 -10.11
C PHE A 160 -0.57 13.39 -11.06
N VAL A 161 -0.82 13.76 -12.31
CA VAL A 161 0.19 13.87 -13.36
C VAL A 161 0.28 15.32 -13.82
N ALA A 162 1.50 15.83 -13.91
CA ALA A 162 1.81 17.15 -14.43
C ALA A 162 2.77 17.04 -15.61
N VAL A 163 2.61 17.95 -16.58
CA VAL A 163 3.47 18.10 -17.76
C VAL A 163 3.88 19.56 -17.83
N ASP A 164 5.19 19.83 -17.89
CA ASP A 164 5.76 21.19 -18.00
C ASP A 164 5.21 22.16 -16.93
N GLN A 165 5.15 21.71 -15.67
CA GLN A 165 4.60 22.43 -14.51
C GLN A 165 3.10 22.76 -14.57
N GLN A 166 2.35 22.19 -15.51
CA GLN A 166 0.90 22.28 -15.57
C GLN A 166 0.28 20.95 -15.19
N PHE A 167 -0.77 20.98 -14.36
CA PHE A 167 -1.55 19.79 -14.08
C PHE A 167 -2.18 19.26 -15.38
N ALA A 168 -1.90 18.00 -15.71
CA ALA A 168 -2.28 17.39 -16.97
C ALA A 168 -3.40 16.35 -16.80
N GLY A 169 -3.52 15.74 -15.62
CA GLY A 169 -4.63 14.83 -15.32
C GLY A 169 -4.40 13.88 -14.17
N LEU A 170 -5.28 12.90 -14.06
CA LEU A 170 -5.28 11.87 -13.02
C LEU A 170 -5.05 10.49 -13.62
N VAL A 171 -4.35 9.64 -12.87
CA VAL A 171 -4.24 8.22 -13.13
C VAL A 171 -4.72 7.48 -11.89
N ALA A 172 -5.72 6.61 -12.05
CA ALA A 172 -6.34 5.90 -10.95
C ALA A 172 -6.13 4.40 -11.09
N VAL A 173 -5.60 3.81 -10.03
CA VAL A 173 -5.36 2.37 -9.93
C VAL A 173 -6.19 1.79 -8.80
N SER A 174 -6.58 0.53 -8.94
CA SER A 174 -7.31 -0.20 -7.90
C SER A 174 -6.58 -1.49 -7.60
N ASP A 175 -6.37 -1.77 -6.32
CA ASP A 175 -5.92 -3.06 -5.82
C ASP A 175 -7.09 -3.70 -5.06
N PRO A 176 -7.74 -4.73 -5.62
CA PRO A 176 -8.92 -5.32 -5.00
C PRO A 176 -8.58 -5.96 -3.65
N ILE A 177 -9.53 -5.87 -2.71
CA ILE A 177 -9.45 -6.56 -1.41
C ILE A 177 -9.49 -8.08 -1.67
N LYS A 178 -8.63 -8.87 -1.00
CA LYS A 178 -8.68 -10.33 -1.14
C LYS A 178 -10.02 -10.86 -0.63
N GLU A 179 -10.55 -11.88 -1.29
CA GLU A 179 -11.83 -12.51 -0.89
C GLU A 179 -11.80 -13.01 0.56
N SER A 180 -10.64 -13.49 1.04
CA SER A 180 -10.45 -13.99 2.40
C SER A 180 -10.29 -12.90 3.47
N THR A 181 -10.03 -11.64 3.09
CA THR A 181 -9.69 -10.58 4.06
C THR A 181 -10.84 -10.30 5.02
N ALA A 182 -12.09 -10.27 4.54
CA ALA A 182 -13.23 -9.97 5.39
C ALA A 182 -13.44 -11.03 6.49
N GLU A 183 -13.29 -12.31 6.13
CA GLU A 183 -13.37 -13.41 7.10
C GLU A 183 -12.19 -13.40 8.08
N ALA A 184 -10.98 -13.08 7.60
CA ALA A 184 -9.80 -12.96 8.44
C ALA A 184 -9.94 -11.84 9.47
N VAL A 185 -10.41 -10.65 9.06
CA VAL A 185 -10.68 -9.52 9.96
C VAL A 185 -11.70 -9.89 11.02
N LYS A 186 -12.82 -10.49 10.60
CA LYS A 186 -13.85 -10.98 11.54
C LYS A 186 -13.27 -11.98 12.54
N SER A 187 -12.48 -12.94 12.07
CA SER A 187 -11.87 -13.96 12.94
C SER A 187 -10.91 -13.35 13.97
N LEU A 188 -10.16 -12.30 13.60
CA LEU A 188 -9.30 -11.58 14.53
C LEU A 188 -10.12 -10.80 15.58
N HIS A 189 -11.24 -10.19 15.18
CA HIS A 189 -12.17 -9.55 16.13
C HIS A 189 -12.84 -10.56 17.08
N ASP A 190 -13.22 -11.74 16.58
CA ASP A 190 -13.78 -12.82 17.41
C ASP A 190 -12.77 -13.32 18.47
N LEU A 191 -11.46 -13.15 18.21
CA LEU A 191 -10.38 -13.38 19.17
C LEU A 191 -10.15 -12.19 20.14
N GLY A 192 -10.89 -11.10 20.00
CA GLY A 192 -10.77 -9.88 20.81
C GLY A 192 -9.60 -8.98 20.43
N LEU A 193 -9.01 -9.16 19.25
CA LEU A 193 -7.88 -8.37 18.77
C LEU A 193 -8.35 -7.05 18.17
N ARG A 194 -7.62 -5.98 18.48
CA ARG A 194 -7.79 -4.67 17.85
C ARG A 194 -7.01 -4.63 16.53
N ILE A 195 -7.60 -4.10 15.47
CA ILE A 195 -6.95 -4.03 14.15
C ILE A 195 -6.71 -2.57 13.74
N ILE A 196 -5.48 -2.25 13.36
CA ILE A 196 -5.07 -0.91 12.92
C ILE A 196 -4.48 -1.00 11.52
N MET A 197 -5.06 -0.29 10.54
CA MET A 197 -4.51 -0.25 9.18
C MET A 197 -3.58 0.95 9.01
N LEU A 198 -2.36 0.73 8.51
CA LEU A 198 -1.45 1.78 8.06
C LEU A 198 -1.37 1.76 6.55
N THR A 199 -1.47 2.91 5.90
CA THR A 199 -1.37 2.97 4.44
C THR A 199 -0.82 4.30 3.93
N GLY A 200 -0.06 4.24 2.84
CA GLY A 200 0.40 5.42 2.10
C GLY A 200 -0.68 6.07 1.23
N ASP A 201 -1.85 5.44 1.10
CA ASP A 201 -3.00 6.00 0.39
C ASP A 201 -3.56 7.24 1.07
N ASN A 202 -4.38 8.00 0.32
CA ASN A 202 -5.11 9.12 0.91
C ASN A 202 -6.20 8.66 1.90
N GLU A 203 -6.62 9.58 2.75
CA GLU A 203 -7.59 9.35 3.83
C GLU A 203 -8.93 8.79 3.35
N LYS A 204 -9.46 9.24 2.21
CA LYS A 204 -10.76 8.79 1.68
C LYS A 204 -10.70 7.33 1.23
N THR A 205 -9.61 6.95 0.56
CA THR A 205 -9.37 5.56 0.14
C THR A 205 -9.19 4.65 1.36
N ALA A 206 -8.34 5.07 2.32
CA ALA A 206 -8.11 4.32 3.55
C ALA A 206 -9.42 4.12 4.35
N LYS A 207 -10.19 5.19 4.54
CA LYS A 207 -11.49 5.13 5.20
C LYS A 207 -12.45 4.17 4.50
N THR A 208 -12.52 4.21 3.17
CA THR A 208 -13.40 3.32 2.40
C THR A 208 -13.05 1.84 2.61
N VAL A 209 -11.75 1.52 2.63
CA VAL A 209 -11.28 0.14 2.88
C VAL A 209 -11.54 -0.25 4.33
N ALA A 210 -11.25 0.63 5.29
CA ALA A 210 -11.50 0.41 6.70
C ALA A 210 -12.99 0.15 6.99
N ASP A 211 -13.89 0.99 6.47
CA ASP A 211 -15.34 0.86 6.64
C ASP A 211 -15.86 -0.46 6.04
N LYS A 212 -15.35 -0.86 4.86
CA LYS A 212 -15.75 -2.12 4.19
C LYS A 212 -15.32 -3.36 4.98
N LEU A 213 -14.18 -3.31 5.63
CA LEU A 213 -13.60 -4.45 6.35
C LEU A 213 -13.93 -4.43 7.85
N GLY A 214 -14.44 -3.32 8.39
CA GLY A 214 -14.70 -3.16 9.81
C GLY A 214 -13.44 -2.89 10.64
N ILE A 215 -12.39 -2.28 10.06
CA ILE A 215 -11.13 -1.99 10.77
C ILE A 215 -11.35 -0.93 11.85
N ASP A 216 -10.80 -1.15 13.06
CA ASP A 216 -11.05 -0.28 14.23
C ASP A 216 -10.42 1.11 14.12
N GLU A 217 -9.23 1.18 13.53
CA GLU A 217 -8.46 2.43 13.37
C GLU A 217 -7.65 2.38 12.08
N PHE A 218 -7.50 3.52 11.39
CA PHE A 218 -6.61 3.62 10.24
C PHE A 218 -5.79 4.91 10.28
N HIS A 219 -4.59 4.84 9.69
CA HIS A 219 -3.74 5.99 9.41
C HIS A 219 -3.43 6.02 7.92
N ALA A 220 -3.72 7.15 7.29
CA ALA A 220 -3.53 7.35 5.86
C ALA A 220 -2.35 8.31 5.60
N GLY A 221 -1.82 8.27 4.39
CA GLY A 221 -0.68 9.10 3.97
C GLY A 221 0.64 8.76 4.66
N VAL A 222 0.71 7.60 5.33
CA VAL A 222 1.83 7.18 6.18
C VAL A 222 3.04 6.84 5.31
N GLN A 223 4.20 7.42 5.62
CA GLN A 223 5.46 7.04 4.98
C GLN A 223 6.04 5.78 5.64
N PRO A 224 6.98 5.06 4.98
CA PRO A 224 7.62 3.89 5.59
C PRO A 224 8.21 4.17 6.97
N GLU A 225 8.85 5.32 7.17
CA GLU A 225 9.46 5.71 8.45
C GLU A 225 8.41 5.93 9.55
N ASP A 226 7.25 6.48 9.19
CA ASP A 226 6.15 6.77 10.11
C ASP A 226 5.49 5.47 10.63
N LYS A 227 5.50 4.38 9.84
CA LYS A 227 4.99 3.08 10.26
C LYS A 227 5.74 2.57 11.49
N HIS A 228 7.06 2.68 11.47
CA HIS A 228 7.92 2.25 12.57
C HIS A 228 7.67 3.06 13.83
N GLU A 229 7.57 4.39 13.70
CA GLU A 229 7.26 5.27 14.84
C GLU A 229 5.87 4.98 15.42
N ARG A 230 4.87 4.65 14.58
CA ARG A 230 3.55 4.25 15.07
C ARG A 230 3.60 2.95 15.86
N ILE A 231 4.35 1.96 15.39
CA ILE A 231 4.54 0.70 16.11
C ILE A 231 5.24 0.94 17.46
N LYS A 232 6.26 1.80 17.50
CA LYS A 232 6.93 2.18 18.77
C LYS A 232 5.97 2.85 19.74
N ALA A 233 5.15 3.78 19.26
CA ALA A 233 4.16 4.48 20.08
C ALA A 233 3.16 3.49 20.73
N LEU A 234 2.60 2.57 19.94
CA LEU A 234 1.69 1.53 20.46
C LEU A 234 2.36 0.65 21.51
N LYS A 235 3.63 0.26 21.29
CA LYS A 235 4.40 -0.49 22.29
C LYS A 235 4.65 0.32 23.56
N ALA A 236 4.91 1.62 23.45
CA ALA A 236 5.08 2.52 24.60
C ALA A 236 3.79 2.72 25.40
N GLU A 237 2.62 2.62 24.75
CA GLU A 237 1.30 2.54 25.40
C GLU A 237 1.05 1.20 26.12
N GLY A 238 2.00 0.26 26.06
CA GLY A 238 1.92 -1.05 26.70
C GLY A 238 1.26 -2.14 25.86
N ARG A 239 0.87 -1.85 24.61
CA ARG A 239 0.23 -2.82 23.71
C ARG A 239 1.20 -3.91 23.26
N LYS A 240 0.67 -5.12 23.07
CA LYS A 240 1.38 -6.22 22.43
C LYS A 240 0.99 -6.26 20.96
N VAL A 241 1.90 -5.77 20.12
CA VAL A 241 1.64 -5.48 18.71
C VAL A 241 2.25 -6.54 17.80
N ALA A 242 1.44 -7.09 16.89
CA ALA A 242 1.89 -7.79 15.68
C ALA A 242 1.73 -6.87 14.46
N MET A 243 2.69 -6.89 13.54
CA MET A 243 2.59 -6.21 12.25
C MET A 243 2.46 -7.25 11.15
N ALA A 244 1.47 -7.11 10.27
CA ALA A 244 1.32 -7.90 9.05
C ALA A 244 1.54 -6.99 7.83
N GLY A 245 2.44 -7.41 6.95
CA GLY A 245 2.87 -6.66 5.77
C GLY A 245 3.28 -7.60 4.65
N ASP A 246 3.51 -7.05 3.46
CA ASP A 246 3.96 -7.84 2.29
C ASP A 246 5.48 -8.13 2.31
N GLY A 247 6.20 -7.48 3.23
CA GLY A 247 7.64 -7.65 3.43
C GLY A 247 8.52 -6.88 2.43
N ILE A 248 7.93 -6.11 1.51
CA ILE A 248 8.66 -5.27 0.55
C ILE A 248 8.78 -3.84 1.10
N ASN A 249 7.68 -3.29 1.62
CA ASN A 249 7.62 -1.90 2.13
C ASN A 249 7.51 -1.80 3.66
N ASP A 250 7.48 -2.96 4.35
CA ASP A 250 7.16 -3.08 5.78
C ASP A 250 8.32 -3.69 6.60
N ALA A 251 9.51 -3.78 6.01
CA ALA A 251 10.71 -4.34 6.63
C ALA A 251 11.44 -3.34 7.55
#